data_AF-A0A9X3XIK3-F1
#
_entry.id   AF-A0A9X3XIK3-F1
#
_cell.length_a   1.000
_cell.length_b   1.000
_cell.length_c   1.000
_cell.angle_alpha   90.00
_cell.angle_beta   90.00
_cell.angle_gamma   90.00
#
_symmetry.space_group_name_H-M   'P 1'
#
loop_
_entity.id
_entity.type
_entity.pdbx_description
1 polymer ?
#
loop_
_entity_poly.entity_id
_entity_poly.type
_entity_poly.pdbx_seq_one_letter_code
_entity_poly.pdbx_strand_id
1 'polypeptide(L)'
;MERTLIDRQELSQRWGLTTRTIIKYEESGLLTRNPNFEKPLYYLEEIQEIDKYKPNPLSPLERKRLENENKSLKDKINILENIIIKIINVGTESMNVLSNINGLQNKSK
;
A
#
# COMPACT_ATOMS: atom_id res chain seq x y z
N MET A 1 -9.62 33.54 6.28
CA MET A 1 -8.56 32.98 5.42
C MET A 1 -7.79 31.99 6.26
N GLU A 2 -7.68 30.73 5.83
CA GLU A 2 -6.85 29.74 6.53
C GLU A 2 -5.38 30.16 6.42
N ARG A 3 -4.64 30.08 7.54
CA ARG A 3 -3.20 30.36 7.53
C ARG A 3 -2.48 29.22 6.82
N THR A 4 -1.74 29.53 5.76
CA THR A 4 -0.97 28.56 4.97
C THR A 4 0.45 28.33 5.49
N LEU A 5 0.97 29.27 6.28
CA LEU A 5 2.34 29.23 6.82
C LEU A 5 2.32 29.38 8.34
N ILE A 6 3.28 28.71 8.99
CA ILE A 6 3.55 28.82 10.42
C ILE A 6 5.01 29.21 10.64
N ASP A 7 5.28 30.05 11.63
CA ASP A 7 6.65 30.44 11.96
C ASP A 7 7.31 29.48 12.98
N ARG A 8 8.64 29.59 13.12
CA ARG A 8 9.40 28.73 14.03
C ARG A 8 8.94 28.87 15.49
N GLN A 9 8.53 30.05 15.94
CA GLN A 9 8.11 30.24 17.33
C GLN A 9 6.75 29.59 17.57
N GLU A 10 5.79 29.83 16.68
CA GLU A 10 4.47 29.20 16.69
C GLU A 10 4.58 27.67 16.60
N LEU A 11 5.45 27.15 15.73
CA LEU A 11 5.69 25.71 15.61
C LEU A 11 6.31 25.13 16.89
N SER A 12 7.25 25.85 17.51
CA SER A 12 7.84 25.44 18.78
C SER A 12 6.80 25.34 19.91
N GLN A 13 5.86 26.30 19.96
CA GLN A 13 4.77 26.31 20.94
C GLN A 13 3.77 25.18 20.67
N ARG A 14 3.41 24.95 19.40
CA ARG A 14 2.49 23.88 18.98
C ARG A 14 2.99 22.50 19.40
N TRP A 15 4.27 22.21 19.21
CA TRP A 15 4.86 20.91 19.54
C TRP A 15 5.43 20.83 20.96
N GLY A 16 5.41 21.92 21.74
CA GLY A 16 6.02 21.97 23.07
C GLY A 16 7.54 21.76 23.06
N LEU A 17 8.20 22.12 21.95
CA LEU A 17 9.65 21.95 21.76
C LEU A 17 10.38 23.28 21.83
N THR A 18 11.70 23.24 22.06
CA THR A 18 12.52 24.45 21.94
C THR A 18 12.72 24.83 20.48
N THR A 19 12.88 26.11 20.19
CA THR A 19 13.23 26.59 18.84
C THR A 19 14.51 25.98 18.31
N ARG A 20 15.47 25.65 19.19
CA ARG A 20 16.70 24.93 18.86
C ARG A 20 16.43 23.51 18.36
N THR A 21 15.43 22.83 18.90
CA THR A 21 15.01 21.51 18.43
C THR A 21 14.42 21.59 17.02
N ILE A 22 13.62 22.62 16.73
CA ILE A 22 13.09 22.86 15.38
C ILE A 22 14.23 23.07 14.37
N ILE A 23 15.26 23.85 14.74
CA ILE A 23 16.46 24.05 13.88
C ILE A 23 17.16 22.72 13.59
N LYS A 24 17.30 21.83 14.58
CA LYS A 24 17.87 20.50 14.34
C LYS A 24 17.04 19.67 13.38
N TYR A 25 15.72 19.79 13.42
CA TYR A 25 14.83 19.11 12.47
C TYR A 25 15.01 19.66 11.06
N GLU A 26 15.20 20.97 10.90
CA GLU A 26 15.60 21.60 9.63
C GLU A 26 16.94 21.04 9.13
N GLU A 27 17.97 21.02 9.99
CA GLU A 27 19.31 20.52 9.64
C GLU A 27 19.33 19.03 9.28
N SER A 28 18.47 18.23 9.92
CA SER A 28 18.32 16.80 9.63
C SER A 28 17.45 16.50 8.40
N GLY A 29 16.80 17.52 7.82
CA GLY A 29 15.87 17.38 6.69
C GLY A 29 14.49 16.83 7.07
N LEU A 30 14.15 16.76 8.36
CA LEU A 30 12.81 16.36 8.85
C LEU A 30 11.76 17.47 8.63
N LEU A 31 12.20 18.73 8.58
CA LEU A 31 11.38 19.89 8.30
C LEU A 31 11.97 20.72 7.17
N THR A 32 11.11 21.15 6.24
CA THR A 32 11.53 21.99 5.12
C THR A 32 11.18 23.44 5.37
N ARG A 33 12.21 24.28 5.48
CA ARG A 33 12.02 25.73 5.52
C ARG A 33 11.57 26.22 4.13
N ASN A 34 10.56 27.09 4.09
CA ASN A 34 10.13 27.74 2.86
C ASN A 34 11.26 28.65 2.32
N PRO A 35 11.81 28.39 1.12
CA PRO A 35 12.93 29.15 0.57
C PRO A 35 12.54 30.56 0.11
N ASN A 36 11.24 30.83 -0.07
CA ASN A 36 10.76 32.12 -0.56
C ASN A 36 10.82 33.23 0.49
N PHE A 37 11.14 32.91 1.75
CA PHE A 37 11.13 33.86 2.86
C PHE A 37 12.42 33.83 3.68
N GLU A 38 12.94 35.02 4.00
CA GLU A 38 14.09 35.21 4.90
C GLU A 38 13.79 34.88 6.37
N LYS A 39 12.51 34.86 6.75
CA LYS A 39 12.06 34.34 8.05
C LYS A 39 11.86 32.82 7.97
N PRO A 40 12.19 32.04 9.02
CA PRO A 40 11.89 30.61 9.06
C PRO A 40 10.37 30.37 9.13
N LEU A 41 9.78 30.11 7.97
CA LEU A 41 8.38 29.78 7.77
C LEU A 41 8.27 28.36 7.20
N TYR A 42 7.24 27.64 7.62
CA TYR A 42 6.95 26.26 7.22
C TYR A 42 5.55 26.19 6.64
N TYR A 43 5.36 25.28 5.69
CA TYR A 43 4.03 25.01 5.14
C TYR A 43 3.20 24.27 6.18
N LEU A 44 2.02 24.81 6.49
CA LEU A 44 1.14 24.20 7.49
C LEU A 44 0.70 22.78 7.05
N GLU A 45 0.59 22.54 5.74
CA GLU A 45 0.30 21.23 5.16
C GLU A 45 1.35 20.17 5.55
N GLU A 46 2.65 20.48 5.41
CA GLU A 46 3.74 19.61 5.82
C GLU A 46 3.67 19.27 7.32
N ILE A 47 3.42 20.30 8.15
CA ILE A 47 3.27 20.11 9.61
C ILE A 47 2.06 19.23 9.94
N GLN A 48 0.94 19.42 9.24
CA GLN A 48 -0.25 18.60 9.43
C GLN A 48 -0.02 17.14 9.02
N GLU A 49 0.75 16.88 7.96
CA GLU A 49 1.11 15.52 7.57
C GLU A 49 2.03 14.84 8.60
N ILE A 50 2.98 15.60 9.18
CA ILE A 50 3.82 15.12 10.28
C ILE A 50 2.95 14.84 11.53
N ASP A 51 2.03 15.74 11.88
CA ASP A 51 1.11 15.56 13.01
C ASP A 51 0.15 14.37 12.81
N LYS A 52 -0.21 14.07 11.56
CA LYS A 52 -1.02 12.90 11.19
C LYS A 52 -0.23 11.59 11.18
N TYR A 53 1.08 11.61 11.43
CA TYR A 53 1.89 10.40 11.46
C TYR A 53 1.34 9.43 12.50
N LYS A 54 0.68 8.38 12.01
CA LYS A 54 0.30 7.23 12.79
C LYS A 54 1.42 6.21 12.66
N PRO A 55 2.17 5.89 13.74
CA PRO A 55 3.14 4.81 13.67
C PRO A 55 2.41 3.56 13.17
N ASN A 56 3.04 2.81 12.26
CA ASN A 56 2.43 1.58 11.78
C ASN A 56 2.13 0.70 13.00
N PRO A 57 0.86 0.28 13.22
CA PRO A 57 0.48 -0.44 14.43
C PRO A 57 1.19 -1.80 14.54
N LEU A 58 1.73 -2.30 13.43
CA LEU A 58 2.47 -3.55 13.39
C LEU A 58 3.95 -3.31 13.66
N SER A 59 4.49 -4.09 14.60
CA SER A 59 5.93 -4.20 14.76
C SER A 59 6.59 -4.73 13.47
N PRO A 60 7.87 -4.45 13.21
CA PRO A 60 8.56 -4.96 12.02
C PRO A 60 8.50 -6.49 11.89
N LEU A 61 8.55 -7.20 13.02
CA LEU A 61 8.44 -8.65 13.06
C LEU A 61 7.04 -9.13 12.67
N GLU A 62 6.00 -8.46 13.20
CA GLU A 62 4.62 -8.80 12.92
C GLU A 62 4.25 -8.50 11.47
N ARG A 63 4.77 -7.40 10.91
CA ARG A 63 4.66 -7.09 9.48
C ARG A 63 5.28 -8.20 8.63
N LYS A 64 6.51 -8.61 8.93
CA LYS A 64 7.19 -9.69 8.19
C LYS A 64 6.44 -11.02 8.28
N ARG A 65 5.86 -11.33 9.45
CA ARG A 65 5.01 -12.51 9.63
C ARG A 65 3.78 -12.46 8.72
N LEU A 66 3.07 -11.34 8.71
CA LEU A 66 1.88 -11.15 7.89
C LEU A 66 2.21 -11.13 6.39
N GLU A 67 3.33 -10.55 5.97
CA GLU A 67 3.81 -10.59 4.59
C GLU A 67 4.08 -12.03 4.12
N ASN A 68 4.73 -12.84 4.96
CA ASN A 68 4.97 -14.25 4.67
C ASN A 68 3.68 -15.06 4.60
N GLU A 69 2.74 -14.81 5.51
CA GLU A 69 1.43 -15.46 5.51
C GLU A 69 0.64 -15.11 4.26
N ASN A 70 0.61 -13.83 3.88
CA ASN A 70 -0.06 -13.34 2.68
C ASN A 70 0.56 -13.95 1.42
N LYS A 71 1.89 -14.05 1.35
CA LYS A 71 2.57 -14.75 0.25
C LYS A 71 2.15 -16.22 0.17
N SER A 72 2.17 -16.94 1.30
CA SER A 72 1.76 -18.35 1.33
C SER A 72 0.31 -18.55 0.90
N LEU A 73 -0.60 -17.64 1.31
CA LEU A 73 -2.00 -17.68 0.90
C LEU A 73 -2.16 -17.43 -0.60
N LYS A 74 -1.45 -16.46 -1.17
CA LYS A 74 -1.43 -16.20 -2.61
C LYS A 74 -0.92 -17.39 -3.42
N ASP A 75 0.15 -18.03 -2.94
CA ASP A 75 0.71 -19.22 -3.58
C ASP A 75 -0.32 -20.37 -3.58
N LYS A 76 -1.04 -20.58 -2.47
CA LYS A 76 -2.12 -21.57 -2.39
C LYS A 76 -3.27 -21.26 -3.34
N ILE A 77 -3.70 -20.00 -3.42
CA ILE A 77 -4.75 -19.57 -4.35
C ILE A 77 -4.35 -19.88 -5.79
N ASN A 78 -3.14 -19.50 -6.19
CA ASN A 78 -2.64 -19.76 -7.54
C ASN A 78 -2.60 -21.27 -7.85
N ILE A 79 -2.17 -22.11 -6.91
CA ILE A 79 -2.20 -23.57 -7.09
C ILE A 79 -3.63 -24.08 -7.31
N LEU A 80 -4.59 -23.63 -6.50
CA LEU A 80 -5.99 -24.04 -6.62
C LEU A 80 -6.61 -23.58 -7.94
N GLU A 81 -6.35 -22.34 -8.36
CA GLU A 81 -6.79 -21.81 -9.65
C GLU A 81 -6.26 -22.66 -10.82
N ASN A 82 -4.98 -23.04 -10.78
CA ASN A 82 -4.39 -23.91 -11.79
C ASN A 82 -5.03 -25.31 -11.82
N ILE A 83 -5.37 -25.88 -10.67
CA ILE A 83 -6.07 -27.16 -10.60
C ILE A 83 -7.47 -27.03 -11.22
N ILE A 84 -8.19 -25.95 -10.90
CA ILE A 84 -9.52 -25.68 -11.46
C ILE A 84 -9.46 -25.58 -12.99
N ILE A 85 -8.49 -24.82 -13.53
CA ILE A 85 -8.29 -24.69 -14.99
C ILE A 85 -8.06 -26.06 -15.63
N LYS A 86 -7.23 -26.92 -15.02
CA LYS A 86 -6.99 -28.28 -15.54
C LYS A 86 -8.26 -29.13 -15.56
N ILE A 87 -9.07 -29.07 -14.50
CA ILE A 87 -10.34 -29.81 -14.41
C ILE A 87 -11.31 -29.33 -15.50
N ILE A 88 -11.41 -28.01 -15.70
CA ILE A 88 -12.25 -27.43 -16.75
C ILE A 88 -11.82 -27.94 -18.12
N ASN A 89 -10.51 -27.93 -18.42
CA ASN A 89 -10.00 -28.43 -19.70
C ASN A 89 -10.30 -29.91 -19.93
N VAL A 90 -10.12 -30.76 -18.92
CA VAL A 90 -10.48 -32.19 -19.01
C VAL A 90 -11.99 -32.35 -19.25
N GLY A 91 -12.81 -31.53 -18.60
CA GLY A 91 -14.27 -31.51 -18.81
C GLY A 91 -14.64 -31.11 -20.24
N THR A 92 -14.02 -30.06 -20.80
CA THR A 92 -14.29 -29.62 -22.18
C THR A 92 -13.82 -30.64 -23.21
N GLU A 93 -12.64 -31.23 -23.03
CA GLU A 93 -12.12 -32.31 -23.86
C GLU A 93 -13.06 -33.53 -23.84
N SER A 94 -13.53 -33.92 -22.65
CA SER A 94 -14.48 -35.02 -22.49
C SER A 94 -15.81 -34.76 -23.23
N MET A 95 -16.35 -33.54 -23.11
CA MET A 95 -17.57 -33.14 -23.83
C MET A 95 -17.37 -33.18 -25.36
N ASN A 96 -16.22 -32.71 -25.85
CA ASN A 96 -15.89 -32.76 -27.28
C ASN A 96 -15.81 -34.19 -27.82
N VAL A 97 -15.24 -35.13 -27.05
CA VAL A 97 -15.21 -36.55 -27.43
C VAL A 97 -16.61 -37.13 -27.47
N LEU A 98 -17.44 -36.88 -26.46
CA LEU A 98 -18.83 -37.36 -26.41
C LEU A 98 -19.69 -36.81 -27.56
N SER A 99 -19.55 -35.53 -27.90
CA SER A 99 -20.28 -34.94 -29.03
C SER A 99 -19.88 -35.57 -30.37
N ASN A 100 -18.59 -35.86 -30.56
CA ASN A 100 -18.09 -36.51 -31.77
C ASN A 100 -18.61 -37.94 -31.90
N ILE A 101 -18.63 -38.72 -30.82
CA ILE A 101 -19.18 -40.09 -30.82
C ILE A 101 -20.67 -40.08 -31.15
N ASN A 102 -21.46 -39.20 -30.51
CA ASN A 102 -22.89 -39.08 -30.79
C ASN A 102 -23.17 -38.65 -32.24
N GLY A 103 -22.34 -37.76 -32.80
CA GLY A 103 -22.43 -37.36 -34.20
C GLY A 103 -22.13 -38.50 -35.18
N LEU A 104 -21.20 -39.41 -34.84
CA LEU A 104 -20.90 -40.61 -35.63
C LEU A 104 -22.03 -41.65 -35.59
N GLN A 105 -22.65 -41.85 -34.42
CA GLN A 105 -23.77 -42.79 -34.25
C GLN A 105 -25.03 -42.37 -35.02
N ASN A 106 -25.25 -41.06 -35.19
CA ASN A 106 -26.38 -40.54 -35.96
C ASN A 106 -26.18 -40.58 -37.48
N LYS A 107 -24.94 -40.74 -37.98
CA LYS A 107 -24.64 -40.88 -39.42
C LYS A 107 -24.65 -42.32 -39.93
N SER A 108 -24.66 -43.30 -39.04
CA SER A 108 -24.63 -44.74 -39.36
C SER A 108 -26.00 -45.44 -39.26
N LYS A 109 -27.07 -44.67 -39.02
CA LYS A 109 -28.48 -45.08 -39.14
C LYS A 109 -29.10 -44.43 -40.36
#